data_AF-A0A537XMA9-F1
#
_entry.id   AF-A0A537XMA9-F1
#
_cell.length_a   1.000
_cell.length_b   1.000
_cell.length_c   1.000
_cell.angle_alpha   90.00
_cell.angle_beta   90.00
_cell.angle_gamma   90.00
#
_symmetry.space_group_name_H-M   'P 1'
#
loop_
_entity.id
_entity.type
_entity.pdbx_description
1 polymer ?
#
loop_
_entity_poly.entity_id
_entity_poly.type
_entity_poly.pdbx_seq_one_letter_code
_entity_poly.pdbx_strand_id
1 'polypeptide(L)'
;MAEDIRERTPLPLGVPLGIFAVVILVVFLFSRILLNVPKPVAVVVALMTALNILVTCGIIAMRKVEGATVFALLLVISVPILIGGAAAAKVFTVKQPAKVVPPAPPVALSAQNTAYSTTSLTLPPGEATIDFKNQDTVPHNVHLFDTSSATTSIPPR
;
A
#
# COMPACT_ATOMS: atom_id res chain seq x y z
N MET A 1 3.29 -3.26 53.67
CA MET A 1 4.41 -3.60 52.75
C MET A 1 3.94 -4.05 51.36
N ALA A 2 2.88 -4.85 51.21
CA ALA A 2 2.38 -5.22 49.88
C ALA A 2 1.60 -4.10 49.16
N GLU A 3 0.93 -3.22 49.91
CA GLU A 3 0.12 -2.13 49.34
C GLU A 3 0.97 -0.96 48.80
N ASP A 4 2.05 -0.55 49.49
CA ASP A 4 2.97 0.52 49.03
C ASP A 4 3.66 0.22 47.69
N ILE A 5 3.92 -1.07 47.40
CA ILE A 5 4.55 -1.49 46.14
C ILE A 5 3.54 -1.38 44.99
N ARG A 6 2.28 -1.74 45.22
CA ARG A 6 1.22 -1.70 44.21
C ARG A 6 0.85 -0.28 43.78
N GLU A 7 1.09 0.69 44.65
CA GLU A 7 0.82 2.11 44.40
C GLU A 7 2.00 2.86 43.76
N ARG A 8 3.24 2.42 44.02
CA ARG A 8 4.46 3.04 43.45
C ARG A 8 4.99 2.38 42.17
N THR A 9 4.54 1.16 41.83
CA THR A 9 4.93 0.45 40.59
C THR A 9 4.21 0.95 39.32
N PRO A 10 2.92 1.35 39.32
CA PRO A 10 2.27 1.81 38.10
C PRO A 10 2.75 3.21 37.66
N LEU A 11 3.25 4.04 38.59
CA LEU A 11 3.65 5.42 38.30
C LEU A 11 4.90 5.56 37.40
N PRO A 12 6.00 4.79 37.60
CA PRO A 12 7.20 4.88 36.76
C PRO A 12 7.20 3.91 35.57
N LEU A 13 6.50 2.76 35.66
CA LEU A 13 6.48 1.77 34.58
C LEU A 13 5.27 1.92 33.64
N GLY A 14 4.16 2.47 34.13
CA GLY A 14 2.96 2.72 33.33
C GLY A 14 3.16 3.84 32.31
N VAL A 15 3.97 4.86 32.63
CA VAL A 15 4.29 5.97 31.71
C VAL A 15 5.02 5.50 30.45
N PRO A 16 6.16 4.78 30.51
CA PRO A 16 6.84 4.31 29.30
C PRO A 16 5.98 3.32 28.48
N LEU A 17 5.28 2.40 29.15
CA LEU A 17 4.35 1.48 28.47
C LEU A 17 3.20 2.21 27.77
N GLY A 18 2.63 3.22 28.41
CA GLY A 18 1.60 4.07 27.83
C GLY A 18 2.10 4.83 26.59
N ILE A 19 3.31 5.38 26.65
CA ILE A 19 3.94 6.04 25.50
C ILE A 19 4.11 5.05 24.34
N PHE A 20 4.62 3.85 24.58
CA PHE A 20 4.73 2.83 23.53
C PHE A 20 3.37 2.48 22.91
N ALA A 21 2.33 2.31 23.71
CA ALA A 21 0.98 2.03 23.22
C ALA A 21 0.46 3.17 22.31
N VAL A 22 0.66 4.43 22.71
CA VAL A 22 0.28 5.60 21.91
C VAL A 22 1.09 5.66 20.61
N VAL A 23 2.40 5.44 20.66
CA VAL A 23 3.25 5.43 19.46
C VAL A 23 2.83 4.33 18.49
N ILE A 24 2.57 3.12 18.98
CA ILE A 24 2.08 2.00 18.15
C ILE A 24 0.75 2.37 17.47
N LEU A 25 -0.19 2.94 18.23
CA LEU A 25 -1.48 3.38 17.70
C LEU A 25 -1.32 4.45 16.61
N VAL A 26 -0.46 5.45 16.83
CA VAL A 26 -0.19 6.52 15.86
C VAL A 26 0.45 5.95 14.59
N VAL A 27 1.46 5.08 14.72
CA VAL A 27 2.14 4.45 13.57
C VAL A 27 1.16 3.60 12.77
N PHE A 28 0.29 2.83 13.44
CA PHE A 28 -0.72 2.02 12.79
C PHE A 28 -1.72 2.86 11.98
N LEU A 29 -2.24 3.95 12.57
CA LEU A 29 -3.14 4.87 11.88
C LEU A 29 -2.43 5.55 10.69
N PHE A 30 -1.19 5.97 10.86
CA PHE A 30 -0.42 6.62 9.81
C PHE A 30 -0.09 5.68 8.64
N SER A 31 0.24 4.42 8.93
CA SER A 31 0.43 3.37 7.92
C SER A 31 -0.83 3.18 7.06
N ARG A 32 -2.01 3.18 7.68
CA ARG A 32 -3.31 3.11 6.98
C ARG A 32 -3.56 4.32 6.07
N ILE A 33 -3.12 5.51 6.47
CA ILE A 33 -3.24 6.73 5.67
C ILE A 33 -2.35 6.65 4.43
N LEU A 34 -1.06 6.31 4.61
CA LEU A 34 -0.11 6.24 3.51
C LEU A 34 -0.46 5.15 2.50
N LEU A 35 -1.10 4.07 2.94
CA LEU A 35 -1.55 2.99 2.06
C LEU A 35 -2.71 3.41 1.15
N ASN A 36 -3.58 4.31 1.62
CA ASN A 36 -4.75 4.77 0.88
C ASN A 36 -4.48 5.99 -0.03
N VAL A 37 -3.29 6.59 0.09
CA VAL A 37 -2.89 7.81 -0.61
C VAL A 37 -1.98 7.48 -1.79
N PRO A 38 -2.13 8.14 -2.96
CA PRO A 38 -1.25 7.90 -4.11
C PRO A 38 0.23 8.23 -3.81
N LYS A 39 1.16 7.45 -4.38
CA LYS A 39 2.63 7.51 -4.14
C LYS A 39 3.23 8.93 -4.05
N PRO A 40 2.99 9.87 -4.99
CA PRO A 40 3.58 11.20 -4.90
C PRO A 40 3.02 12.03 -3.74
N VAL A 41 1.76 11.80 -3.35
CA VAL A 41 1.10 12.50 -2.25
C VAL A 41 1.55 11.94 -0.89
N ALA A 42 1.83 10.64 -0.80
CA ALA A 42 2.31 10.00 0.43
C ALA A 42 3.60 10.62 0.96
N VAL A 43 4.55 10.94 0.07
CA VAL A 43 5.83 11.56 0.43
C VAL A 43 5.62 12.97 0.99
N VAL A 44 4.77 13.78 0.34
CA VAL A 44 4.45 15.14 0.80
C VAL A 44 3.77 15.12 2.16
N VAL A 45 2.80 14.22 2.35
CA VAL A 45 2.10 14.05 3.64
C VAL A 45 3.08 13.64 4.72
N ALA A 46 3.97 12.67 4.46
CA ALA A 46 4.98 12.24 5.42
C ALA A 46 5.94 13.37 5.83
N LEU A 47 6.43 14.14 4.86
CA LEU A 47 7.30 15.28 5.15
C LEU A 47 6.60 16.36 5.97
N MET A 48 5.34 16.67 5.65
CA MET A 48 4.56 17.67 6.39
C MET A 48 4.29 17.22 7.83
N THR A 49 3.92 15.95 8.04
CA THR A 49 3.73 15.41 9.39
C THR A 49 5.04 15.42 10.18
N ALA A 50 6.14 14.99 9.58
CA ALA A 50 7.46 15.00 10.24
C ALA A 50 7.90 16.42 10.61
N LEU A 51 7.75 17.38 9.70
CA LEU A 51 8.06 18.79 9.95
C LEU A 51 7.20 19.36 11.09
N ASN A 52 5.92 19.03 11.11
CA ASN A 52 5.00 19.51 12.14
C ASN A 52 5.40 18.98 13.53
N ILE A 53 5.72 17.68 13.64
CA ILE A 53 6.22 17.08 14.88
C ILE A 53 7.54 17.75 15.30
N LEU A 54 8.48 17.93 14.36
CA LEU A 54 9.77 18.54 14.66
C LEU A 54 9.65 19.98 15.17
N VAL A 55 8.85 20.81 14.50
CA VAL A 55 8.59 22.21 14.91
C VAL A 55 7.91 22.24 16.27
N THR A 56 6.95 21.36 16.50
CA THR A 56 6.24 21.22 17.78
C THR A 56 7.19 20.89 18.91
N CYS A 57 7.98 19.82 18.75
CA CYS A 57 8.98 19.41 19.74
C CYS A 57 10.02 20.50 19.94
N GLY A 58 10.45 21.19 18.86
CA GLY A 58 11.40 22.30 18.93
C GLY A 58 10.86 23.48 19.74
N ILE A 59 9.60 23.88 19.54
CA ILE A 59 8.97 24.95 20.32
C ILE A 59 8.83 24.55 21.79
N ILE A 60 8.39 23.31 22.07
CA ILE A 60 8.26 22.80 23.44
C ILE A 60 9.62 22.74 24.15
N ALA A 61 10.67 22.35 23.43
CA ALA A 61 12.02 22.30 23.98
C ALA A 61 12.57 23.70 24.30
N MET A 62 12.24 24.71 23.48
CA MET A 62 12.74 26.07 23.65
C MET A 62 11.91 26.95 24.58
N ARG A 63 10.64 26.59 24.87
CA ARG A 63 9.75 27.40 25.72
C ARG A 63 9.29 26.61 26.94
N LYS A 64 9.23 27.27 28.11
CA LYS A 64 8.46 26.73 29.26
C LYS A 64 6.97 26.85 28.92
N VAL A 65 6.41 25.82 28.29
CA VAL A 65 5.02 25.83 27.85
C VAL A 65 4.12 25.23 28.93
N GLU A 66 3.03 25.91 29.26
CA GLU A 66 1.96 25.37 30.10
C GLU A 66 1.19 24.27 29.35
N GLY A 67 0.70 23.26 30.09
CA GLY A 67 0.15 22.02 29.52
C GLY A 67 -0.99 22.21 28.51
N ALA A 68 -1.72 23.32 28.59
CA ALA A 68 -2.80 23.66 27.66
C ALA A 68 -2.31 23.95 26.22
N THR A 69 -1.14 24.59 26.06
CA THR A 69 -0.56 24.88 24.73
C THR A 69 -0.01 23.62 24.08
N VAL A 70 0.56 22.70 24.87
CA VAL A 70 1.00 21.38 24.40
C VAL A 70 -0.20 20.56 23.92
N PHE A 71 -1.31 20.59 24.66
CA PHE A 71 -2.55 19.89 24.29
C PHE A 71 -3.17 20.46 23.02
N ALA A 72 -3.24 21.79 22.88
CA ALA A 72 -3.75 22.44 21.67
C ALA A 72 -2.91 22.14 20.42
N LEU A 73 -1.58 22.07 20.56
CA LEU A 73 -0.68 21.76 19.44
C LEU A 73 -0.78 20.29 19.01
N LEU A 74 -0.90 19.36 19.97
CA LEU A 74 -1.15 17.94 19.68
C LEU A 74 -2.50 17.71 18.99
N LEU A 75 -3.51 18.53 19.31
CA LEU A 75 -4.82 18.47 18.66
C LEU A 75 -4.72 18.80 17.17
N VAL A 76 -3.93 19.82 16.80
CA VAL A 76 -3.67 20.21 15.39
C VAL A 76 -3.00 19.09 14.60
N ILE A 77 -2.08 18.33 15.22
CA ILE A 77 -1.43 17.16 14.62
C ILE A 77 -2.42 15.99 14.46
N SER A 78 -3.35 15.83 15.40
CA SER A 78 -4.30 14.71 15.41
C SER A 78 -5.41 14.80 14.36
N VAL A 79 -5.80 16.01 13.93
CA VAL A 79 -6.88 16.21 12.94
C VAL A 79 -6.63 15.49 11.60
N PRO A 80 -5.47 15.65 10.91
CA PRO A 80 -5.21 14.90 9.68
C PRO A 80 -5.09 13.39 9.89
N ILE A 81 -4.65 12.94 11.08
CA ILE A 81 -4.59 11.51 11.45
C ILE A 81 -5.99 10.94 11.65
N LEU A 82 -6.90 11.70 12.27
CA LEU A 82 -8.29 11.30 12.48
C LEU A 82 -9.08 11.26 11.16
N ILE A 83 -8.90 12.26 10.29
CA ILE A 83 -9.56 12.31 8.97
C ILE A 83 -9.04 11.17 8.07
N GLY A 84 -7.72 10.98 8.04
CA GLY A 84 -7.11 9.88 7.27
C GLY A 84 -7.43 8.49 7.83
N GLY A 85 -7.49 8.36 9.16
CA GLY A 85 -7.91 7.13 9.85
C GLY A 85 -9.38 6.78 9.59
N ALA A 86 -10.28 7.78 9.59
CA ALA A 86 -11.70 7.59 9.30
C ALA A 86 -11.96 7.20 7.82
N ALA A 87 -11.17 7.75 6.89
CA ALA A 87 -11.19 7.33 5.48
C ALA A 87 -10.71 5.88 5.31
N ALA A 88 -9.65 5.48 6.02
CA ALA A 88 -9.11 4.13 5.93
C ALA A 88 -9.98 3.07 6.65
N ALA A 89 -10.80 3.48 7.62
CA ALA A 89 -11.81 2.66 8.29
C ALA A 89 -13.12 2.49 7.50
N LYS A 90 -13.18 2.98 6.25
CA LYS A 90 -14.39 2.99 5.38
C LYS A 90 -15.58 3.80 5.92
N VAL A 91 -15.37 4.68 6.92
CA VAL A 91 -16.41 5.60 7.42
C VAL A 91 -16.59 6.78 6.44
N PHE A 92 -15.51 7.16 5.74
CA PHE A 92 -15.57 8.04 4.57
C PHE A 92 -15.09 7.27 3.34
N THR A 93 -15.97 7.07 2.35
CA THR A 93 -15.60 6.54 1.04
C THR A 93 -14.83 7.60 0.28
N VAL A 94 -13.53 7.73 0.54
CA VAL A 94 -12.63 8.46 -0.35
C VAL A 94 -12.53 7.61 -1.60
N LYS A 95 -13.23 8.04 -2.66
CA LYS A 95 -13.15 7.43 -3.98
C LYS A 95 -11.72 7.63 -4.47
N GLN A 96 -10.84 6.68 -4.16
CA GLN A 96 -9.50 6.65 -4.71
C GLN A 96 -9.69 6.64 -6.24
N PRO A 97 -9.16 7.64 -6.97
CA PRO A 97 -9.31 7.63 -8.41
C PRO A 97 -8.69 6.33 -8.90
N ALA A 98 -9.51 5.51 -9.55
CA ALA A 98 -9.05 4.27 -10.13
C ALA A 98 -7.83 4.62 -10.97
N LYS A 99 -6.69 3.98 -10.67
CA LYS A 99 -5.52 4.10 -11.53
C LYS A 99 -5.99 3.67 -12.91
N VAL A 100 -6.10 4.62 -13.84
CA VAL A 100 -6.32 4.33 -15.24
C VAL A 100 -5.04 3.63 -15.68
N VAL A 101 -5.02 2.31 -15.55
CA VAL A 101 -4.01 1.46 -16.16
C VAL A 101 -4.42 1.42 -17.63
N PRO A 102 -3.64 2.00 -18.55
CA PRO A 102 -3.88 1.80 -19.97
C PRO A 102 -3.97 0.29 -20.23
N PRO A 103 -4.85 -0.18 -21.14
CA PRO A 103 -4.84 -1.58 -21.55
C PRO A 103 -3.41 -1.97 -21.88
N ALA A 104 -2.95 -3.08 -21.31
CA ALA A 104 -1.60 -3.55 -21.60
C ALA A 104 -1.48 -3.76 -23.12
N PRO A 105 -0.36 -3.35 -23.76
CA PRO A 105 -0.20 -3.55 -25.18
C PRO A 105 -0.30 -5.04 -25.51
N PRO A 106 -0.93 -5.42 -26.64
CA PRO A 106 -1.01 -6.81 -27.06
C PRO A 106 0.37 -7.46 -27.15
N VAL A 107 0.48 -8.70 -26.72
CA VAL A 107 1.70 -9.50 -26.84
C VAL A 107 1.71 -10.15 -28.22
N ALA A 108 2.72 -9.83 -29.03
CA ALA A 108 2.83 -10.36 -30.39
C ALA A 108 3.27 -11.82 -30.39
N LEU A 109 2.60 -12.65 -31.19
CA LEU A 109 2.97 -14.03 -31.47
C LEU A 109 2.80 -14.28 -32.97
N SER A 110 3.79 -14.85 -33.64
CA SER A 110 3.67 -15.23 -35.05
C SER A 110 4.06 -16.67 -35.28
N ALA A 111 3.50 -17.28 -36.32
CA ALA A 111 3.87 -18.60 -36.80
C ALA A 111 4.39 -18.52 -38.24
N GLN A 112 5.54 -19.14 -38.51
CA GLN A 112 6.16 -19.23 -39.82
C GLN A 112 7.04 -20.48 -39.90
N ASN A 113 7.09 -21.13 -41.06
CA ASN A 113 7.87 -22.36 -41.29
C ASN A 113 7.54 -23.43 -40.23
N THR A 114 6.25 -23.60 -39.97
CA THR A 114 5.72 -24.52 -38.95
C THR A 114 6.11 -24.26 -37.49
N ALA A 115 6.78 -23.15 -37.17
CA ALA A 115 7.25 -22.81 -35.83
C ALA A 115 6.68 -21.48 -35.33
N TYR A 116 6.54 -21.34 -34.01
CA TYR A 116 6.23 -20.06 -33.38
C TYR A 116 7.48 -19.19 -33.23
N SER A 117 7.30 -17.86 -33.29
CA SER A 117 8.38 -16.89 -33.13
C SER A 117 9.04 -16.90 -31.76
N THR A 118 8.37 -17.46 -30.74
CA THR A 118 8.90 -17.69 -29.40
C THR A 118 8.36 -18.98 -28.82
N THR A 119 9.15 -19.59 -27.94
CA THR A 119 8.76 -20.76 -27.13
C THR A 119 8.25 -20.39 -25.73
N SER A 120 8.36 -19.11 -25.36
CA SER A 120 7.88 -18.57 -24.08
C SER A 120 7.20 -17.21 -24.26
N LEU A 121 6.10 -17.00 -23.56
CA LEU A 121 5.32 -15.77 -23.63
C LEU A 121 5.13 -15.22 -22.21
N THR A 122 5.47 -13.94 -22.00
CA THR A 122 5.23 -13.26 -20.73
C THR A 122 3.97 -12.41 -20.86
N LEU A 123 2.95 -12.72 -20.08
CA LEU A 123 1.69 -11.98 -20.06
C LEU A 123 1.65 -10.99 -18.89
N PRO A 124 1.07 -9.79 -19.07
CA PRO A 124 0.80 -8.88 -17.97
C PRO A 124 -0.20 -9.51 -16.99
N PRO A 125 -0.18 -9.09 -15.71
CA PRO A 125 -1.16 -9.56 -14.73
C PRO A 125 -2.57 -9.07 -15.09
N GLY A 126 -3.56 -9.96 -14.98
CA GLY A 126 -4.96 -9.65 -15.30
C GLY A 126 -5.33 -10.02 -16.74
N GLU A 127 -6.07 -9.14 -17.42
CA GLU A 127 -6.44 -9.34 -18.82
C GLU A 127 -5.25 -9.10 -19.75
N ALA A 128 -5.06 -10.01 -20.70
CA ALA A 128 -4.00 -9.93 -21.71
C ALA A 128 -4.55 -10.24 -23.10
N THR A 129 -4.06 -9.50 -24.09
CA THR A 129 -4.38 -9.73 -25.50
C THR A 129 -3.17 -10.32 -26.21
N ILE A 130 -3.35 -11.42 -26.94
CA ILE A 130 -2.32 -12.00 -27.81
C ILE A 130 -2.66 -11.61 -29.25
N ASP A 131 -1.76 -10.88 -29.92
CA ASP A 131 -1.87 -10.58 -31.35
C ASP A 131 -1.19 -11.69 -32.15
N PHE A 132 -1.98 -12.71 -32.53
CA PHE A 132 -1.50 -13.86 -33.28
C PHE A 132 -1.53 -13.63 -34.79
N LYS A 133 -0.37 -13.75 -35.45
CA LYS A 133 -0.22 -13.63 -36.90
C LYS A 133 0.32 -14.91 -37.51
N ASN A 134 -0.52 -15.59 -38.29
CA ASN A 134 -0.07 -16.69 -39.14
C ASN A 134 0.57 -16.13 -40.42
N GLN A 135 1.87 -16.35 -40.60
CA GLN A 135 2.64 -15.96 -41.79
C GLN A 135 2.96 -17.16 -42.69
N ASP A 136 2.38 -18.32 -42.41
CA ASP A 136 2.49 -19.52 -43.21
C ASP A 136 1.23 -19.72 -44.08
N THR A 137 1.34 -20.59 -45.07
CA THR A 137 0.21 -21.06 -45.88
C THR A 137 -0.59 -22.16 -45.20
N VAL A 138 0.01 -22.83 -44.21
CA VAL A 138 -0.61 -23.88 -43.40
C VAL A 138 -1.29 -23.25 -42.17
N PRO A 139 -2.47 -23.75 -41.73
CA PRO A 139 -3.13 -23.25 -40.53
C PRO A 139 -2.34 -23.55 -39.24
N HIS A 140 -2.36 -22.59 -38.32
CA HIS A 140 -1.76 -22.68 -37.00
C HIS A 140 -2.79 -22.32 -35.92
N ASN A 141 -2.81 -23.08 -34.81
CA ASN A 141 -3.75 -22.89 -33.70
C ASN A 141 -3.00 -22.66 -32.39
N VAL A 142 -3.42 -21.66 -31.61
CA VAL A 142 -2.86 -21.37 -30.28
C VAL A 142 -3.82 -21.89 -29.21
N HIS A 143 -3.30 -22.71 -28.28
CA HIS A 143 -4.05 -23.30 -27.18
C HIS A 143 -3.39 -22.91 -25.86
N LEU A 144 -4.20 -22.52 -24.87
CA LEU A 144 -3.74 -22.21 -23.52
C LEU A 144 -4.27 -23.28 -22.57
N PHE A 145 -3.37 -23.83 -21.77
CA PHE A 145 -3.68 -24.83 -20.76
C PHE A 145 -3.30 -24.29 -19.37
N ASP A 146 -4.07 -24.66 -18.37
CA ASP A 146 -3.94 -24.27 -16.96
C ASP A 146 -2.90 -25.09 -16.20
N THR A 147 -2.43 -26.20 -16.78
CA THR A 147 -1.47 -27.12 -16.16
C THR A 147 -0.25 -27.36 -17.06
N SER A 148 0.86 -27.76 -16.45
CA SER A 148 2.12 -28.10 -17.14
C SER A 148 2.06 -29.37 -18.01
N SER A 149 0.90 -30.03 -18.11
CA SER A 149 0.73 -31.34 -18.78
C SER A 149 0.17 -31.24 -20.21
N ALA A 150 0.44 -30.14 -20.92
CA ALA A 150 -0.01 -29.90 -22.30
C ALA A 150 0.81 -30.63 -23.38
N THR A 151 1.22 -31.88 -23.14
CA THR A 151 2.06 -32.68 -24.06
C THR A 151 1.32 -33.83 -24.74
N THR A 152 0.01 -33.96 -24.55
CA THR A 152 -0.77 -34.97 -25.28
C THR A 152 -1.19 -34.40 -26.63
N SER A 153 -0.67 -34.97 -27.73
CA SER A 153 -1.10 -34.64 -29.09
C SER A 153 -2.62 -34.76 -29.21
N ILE A 154 -3.29 -33.69 -29.62
CA ILE A 154 -4.73 -33.73 -29.92
C ILE A 154 -4.89 -34.60 -31.18
N PRO A 155 -5.60 -35.75 -31.13
CA PRO A 155 -5.78 -36.58 -32.30
C PRO A 155 -6.60 -35.84 -33.36
N PRO A 156 -6.30 -36.05 -34.66
CA PRO A 156 -7.08 -35.45 -35.74
C PRO A 156 -8.53 -35.92 -35.66
N ARG A 157 -9.46 -34.99 -35.85
CA ARG A 157 -10.90 -35.27 -35.89
C ARG A 157 -11.34 -35.63 -37.30
#